data_AF-A0A848W838-F1
#
_entry.id   AF-A0A848W838-F1
#
_cell.length_a   1.000
_cell.length_b   1.000
_cell.length_c   1.000
_cell.angle_alpha   90.00
_cell.angle_beta   90.00
_cell.angle_gamma   90.00
#
_symmetry.space_group_name_H-M   'P 1'
#
loop_
_entity.id
_entity.type
_entity.pdbx_description
1 polymer ?
#
loop_
_entity_poly.entity_id
_entity_poly.type
_entity_poly.pdbx_seq_one_letter_code
_entity_poly.pdbx_strand_id
1 'polypeptide(L)'
;VDYIADRIAVMCAGRLVELAPRAELFRNPVHPYTKALLAAVPEPDINQRLDLSALMEGRASAPDGWPAPFTIDGQFSPRLVELKNGHYVRADPDHGALPEVA
;
A
#
# COMPACT_ATOMS: atom_id res chain seq x y z
N VAL A 1 -6.55 9.02 -13.59
CA VAL A 1 -6.44 9.24 -12.12
C VAL A 1 -5.20 10.05 -11.80
N ASP A 2 -4.07 9.63 -12.36
CA ASP A 2 -2.75 10.25 -12.18
C ASP A 2 -2.56 11.65 -12.81
N TYR A 3 -3.60 12.34 -13.27
CA TYR A 3 -3.50 13.68 -13.87
C TYR A 3 -4.45 14.70 -13.23
N ILE A 4 -5.20 14.28 -12.20
CA ILE A 4 -6.20 15.12 -11.52
C ILE A 4 -5.86 15.31 -10.04
N ALA A 5 -5.19 14.34 -9.42
CA ALA A 5 -4.91 14.36 -7.98
C ALA A 5 -3.46 14.72 -7.68
N ASP A 6 -3.25 15.64 -6.74
CA ASP A 6 -1.92 15.95 -6.19
C ASP A 6 -1.43 14.86 -5.22
N ARG A 7 -2.36 14.29 -4.46
CA ARG A 7 -2.12 13.23 -3.47
C ARG A 7 -3.18 12.15 -3.59
N ILE A 8 -2.79 10.92 -3.29
CA ILE A 8 -3.67 9.76 -3.36
C ILE A 8 -3.70 9.09 -1.99
N ALA A 9 -4.91 8.88 -1.49
CA ALA A 9 -5.20 8.11 -0.28
C ALA A 9 -5.70 6.72 -0.68
N VAL A 10 -5.07 5.67 -0.15
CA VAL A 10 -5.48 4.28 -0.33
C VAL A 10 -6.14 3.80 0.96
N MET A 11 -7.32 3.20 0.83
CA MET A 11 -8.09 2.67 1.96
C MET A 11 -8.41 1.19 1.77
N CYS A 12 -8.39 0.45 2.87
CA CYS A 12 -8.84 -0.93 2.94
C CYS A 12 -9.64 -1.14 4.23
N ALA A 13 -10.76 -1.88 4.16
CA ALA A 13 -11.61 -2.19 5.32
C ALA A 13 -11.94 -0.96 6.21
N GLY A 14 -12.24 0.18 5.59
CA GLY A 14 -12.58 1.43 6.28
C GLY A 14 -11.38 2.17 6.92
N ARG A 15 -10.14 1.75 6.65
CA ARG A 15 -8.93 2.34 7.22
C ARG A 15 -8.06 2.95 6.14
N LEU A 16 -7.52 4.14 6.40
CA LEU A 16 -6.45 4.72 5.59
C LEU A 16 -5.17 3.89 5.80
N VAL A 17 -4.68 3.26 4.73
CA VAL A 17 -3.50 2.39 4.76
C VAL A 17 -2.27 3.07 4.18
N GLU A 18 -2.44 3.98 3.23
CA GLU A 18 -1.33 4.70 2.60
C GLU A 18 -1.81 6.05 2.04
N LEU A 19 -0.99 7.09 2.14
CA LEU A 19 -1.25 8.41 1.59
C LEU A 19 0.07 9.02 1.11
N ALA A 20 0.18 9.33 -0.18
CA ALA A 20 1.40 9.92 -0.74
C ALA A 20 1.09 10.89 -1.88
N PRO A 21 2.05 11.76 -2.27
CA PRO A 21 1.99 12.45 -3.56
C PRO A 21 1.79 11.42 -4.68
N ARG A 22 1.01 11.77 -5.71
CA ARG A 22 0.65 10.79 -6.74
C ARG A 22 1.87 10.06 -7.31
N ALA A 23 2.92 10.83 -7.66
CA ALA A 23 4.09 10.31 -8.35
C ALA A 23 4.89 9.37 -7.45
N GLU A 24 4.89 9.64 -6.15
CA GLU A 24 5.54 8.79 -5.17
C GLU A 24 4.75 7.50 -4.94
N LEU A 25 3.42 7.57 -4.86
CA LEU A 25 2.58 6.39 -4.68
C LEU A 25 2.76 5.38 -5.83
N PHE A 26 2.84 5.85 -7.07
CA PHE A 26 3.04 4.98 -8.23
C PHE A 26 4.48 4.47 -8.37
N ARG A 27 5.48 5.28 -7.98
CA ARG A 27 6.90 4.91 -8.10
C ARG A 27 7.34 3.98 -6.97
N ASN A 28 6.91 4.25 -5.75
CA ASN A 28 7.35 3.56 -4.55
C ASN A 28 6.16 3.25 -3.63
N PRO A 29 5.18 2.45 -4.08
CA PRO A 29 4.11 2.00 -3.21
C PRO A 29 4.70 1.16 -2.07
N VAL A 30 4.33 1.45 -0.83
CA VAL A 30 4.92 0.79 0.34
C VAL A 30 4.00 -0.29 0.89
N HIS A 31 2.72 0.02 1.07
CA HIS A 31 1.79 -0.89 1.72
C HIS A 31 1.49 -2.10 0.82
N PRO A 32 1.46 -3.35 1.35
CA PRO A 32 1.25 -4.56 0.56
C PRO A 32 -0.06 -4.52 -0.23
N TYR A 33 -1.13 -3.99 0.38
CA TYR A 33 -2.40 -3.77 -0.32
C TYR A 33 -2.27 -2.79 -1.50
N THR A 34 -1.56 -1.67 -1.35
CA THR A 34 -1.35 -0.71 -2.44
C THR A 34 -0.54 -1.32 -3.58
N LYS A 35 0.52 -2.07 -3.26
CA LYS A 35 1.31 -2.83 -4.26
C LYS A 35 0.43 -3.78 -5.05
N ALA A 36 -0.43 -4.54 -4.38
CA ALA A 36 -1.37 -5.44 -5.02
C ALA A 36 -2.36 -4.69 -5.93
N LEU A 37 -2.92 -3.56 -5.47
CA LEU A 37 -3.81 -2.73 -6.28
C LEU A 37 -3.12 -2.19 -7.54
N LEU A 38 -1.88 -1.73 -7.43
CA LEU A 38 -1.14 -1.19 -8.57
C LEU A 38 -0.72 -2.28 -9.56
N ALA A 39 -0.34 -3.47 -9.08
CA ALA A 39 -0.10 -4.63 -9.94
C ALA A 39 -1.36 -5.10 -10.71
N ALA A 40 -2.55 -4.77 -10.19
CA ALA A 40 -3.83 -5.02 -10.86
C ALA A 40 -4.07 -4.11 -12.07
N VAL A 41 -3.40 -2.95 -12.13
CA VAL A 41 -3.65 -1.94 -13.15
C VAL A 41 -2.92 -2.37 -14.43
N PRO A 42 -3.63 -2.61 -15.55
CA PRO A 42 -2.97 -2.92 -16.81
C PRO A 42 -2.14 -1.72 -17.26
N GLU A 43 -0.83 -1.91 -17.41
CA GLU A 43 -0.03 -0.98 -18.21
C GLU A 43 -0.46 -1.10 -19.68
N PRO A 44 -0.50 0.02 -20.44
CA PRO A 44 -0.72 -0.01 -21.87
C PRO A 44 0.52 -0.53 -22.63
N ASP A 45 1.09 -1.64 -22.16
CA ASP A 45 2.12 -2.41 -22.84
C ASP A 45 1.57 -3.80 -23.15
N ILE A 46 1.40 -4.07 -24.45
CA ILE A 46 0.89 -5.34 -24.97
C ILE A 46 1.80 -6.55 -24.63
N ASN A 47 3.04 -6.31 -24.20
CA ASN A 47 4.00 -7.36 -23.85
C ASN A 47 4.07 -7.65 -22.35
N GLN A 48 3.48 -6.80 -21.50
CA GLN A 48 3.52 -6.98 -20.07
C GLN A 48 2.31 -7.82 -19.62
N ARG A 49 2.57 -9.01 -19.06
CA ARG A 49 1.51 -9.82 -18.44
C ARG A 49 1.13 -9.20 -17.10
N LEU A 50 -0.17 -8.96 -16.89
CA LEU A 50 -0.69 -8.61 -15.57
C LEU A 50 -0.38 -9.74 -14.58
N ASP A 51 0.28 -9.40 -13.48
CA ASP A 51 0.45 -10.31 -12.34
C ASP A 51 -0.66 -10.05 -11.32
N LEU A 52 -1.74 -10.83 -11.43
CA LEU A 52 -2.92 -10.74 -10.58
C LEU A 52 -2.88 -11.71 -9.38
N SER A 53 -1.78 -12.44 -9.20
CA SER A 53 -1.68 -13.53 -8.21
C SER A 53 -2.03 -13.05 -6.79
N ALA A 54 -1.49 -11.91 -6.36
CA ALA A 54 -1.73 -11.33 -5.03
C ALA A 54 -3.19 -10.87 -4.79
N LEU A 55 -3.92 -10.48 -5.85
CA LEU A 55 -5.32 -10.05 -5.75
C LEU A 55 -6.27 -11.24 -5.77
N MET A 56 -6.01 -12.21 -6.65
CA MET A 56 -6.86 -13.38 -6.88
C MET A 56 -6.94 -14.30 -5.65
N GLU A 57 -5.93 -14.27 -4.78
CA GLU A 57 -5.96 -15.02 -3.53
C GLU A 57 -6.84 -14.38 -2.43
N GLY A 58 -7.40 -13.18 -2.64
CA GLY A 58 -8.26 -12.49 -1.67
C GLY A 58 -7.55 -12.03 -0.39
N ARG A 59 -6.30 -12.46 -0.17
CA ARG A 59 -5.46 -12.15 1.01
C ARG A 59 -5.00 -10.71 1.05
N ALA A 60 -4.84 -10.05 -0.10
CA ALA A 60 -4.44 -8.64 -0.14
C ALA A 60 -5.45 -7.72 0.56
N SER A 61 -6.75 -8.06 0.56
CA SER A 61 -7.80 -7.26 1.19
C SER A 61 -8.08 -7.64 2.64
N ALA A 62 -7.40 -8.65 3.19
CA ALA A 62 -7.57 -9.14 4.55
C ALA A 62 -6.50 -8.52 5.47
N PRO A 63 -6.86 -7.56 6.35
CA PRO A 63 -5.88 -6.82 7.16
C PRO A 63 -5.05 -7.68 8.13
N ASP A 64 -5.62 -8.78 8.60
CA ASP A 64 -5.00 -9.79 9.44
C ASP A 64 -4.00 -10.67 8.67
N GLY A 65 -4.11 -10.74 7.35
CA GLY A 65 -3.22 -11.49 6.46
C GLY A 65 -1.99 -10.71 5.98
N TRP A 66 -1.87 -9.42 6.29
CA TRP A 66 -0.70 -8.63 5.88
C TRP A 66 0.54 -8.99 6.71
N PRO A 67 1.76 -8.87 6.14
CA PRO A 67 2.98 -9.04 6.91
C PRO A 67 3.20 -7.87 7.88
N ALA A 68 3.91 -8.12 8.98
CA ALA A 68 4.42 -7.05 9.85
C ALA A 68 5.33 -6.11 9.02
N PRO A 69 5.30 -4.78 9.26
CA PRO A 69 4.60 -4.07 10.33
C PRO A 69 3.15 -3.66 10.01
N PHE A 70 2.52 -4.18 8.95
CA PHE A 70 1.21 -3.70 8.47
C PHE A 70 0.02 -4.44 9.06
N THR A 71 0.24 -5.63 9.62
CA THR A 71 -0.79 -6.55 10.13
C THR A 71 -1.76 -5.89 11.09
N ILE A 72 -3.05 -6.17 10.92
CA ILE A 72 -4.12 -5.75 11.83
C ILE A 72 -4.89 -7.00 12.32
N ASP A 73 -4.39 -7.61 13.39
CA ASP A 73 -4.94 -8.82 14.02
C ASP A 73 -5.47 -8.56 15.46
N GLY A 74 -5.41 -7.31 15.92
CA GLY A 74 -5.79 -6.90 17.27
C GLY A 74 -4.68 -7.03 18.31
N GLN A 75 -3.52 -7.61 17.96
CA GLN A 75 -2.33 -7.66 18.80
C GLN A 75 -1.49 -6.39 18.66
N PHE A 76 -1.44 -5.87 17.43
CA PHE A 76 -0.68 -4.66 17.07
C PHE A 76 -1.57 -3.41 17.00
N SER A 77 -0.97 -2.25 17.24
CA SER A 77 -1.65 -0.94 17.16
C SER A 77 -1.08 -0.08 16.03
N PRO A 78 -1.26 -0.50 14.76
CA PRO A 78 -0.69 0.22 13.64
C PRO A 78 -1.33 1.59 13.49
N ARG A 79 -0.48 2.62 13.40
CA ARG A 79 -0.83 4.03 13.27
C ARG A 79 -0.34 4.56 11.93
N LEU A 80 -0.85 5.72 11.54
CA LEU A 80 -0.35 6.36 10.33
C LEU A 80 1.02 6.98 10.65
N VAL A 81 2.08 6.48 10.01
CA VAL A 81 3.46 6.91 10.22
C VAL A 81 3.95 7.60 8.95
N GLU A 82 4.58 8.76 9.09
CA GLU A 82 5.25 9.41 7.96
C GLU A 82 6.62 8.75 7.73
N LEU A 83 6.85 8.30 6.50
CA LEU A 83 8.14 7.76 6.10
C LEU A 83 9.04 8.89 5.59
N LYS A 84 8.58 9.64 4.57
CA LYS A 84 9.31 10.78 3.98
C LYS A 84 8.40 11.60 3.07
N ASN A 85 8.67 12.90 2.92
CA ASN A 85 8.06 13.76 1.90
C ASN A 85 6.52 13.71 1.84
N GLY A 86 5.84 13.61 2.99
CA GLY A 86 4.38 13.50 3.04
C GLY A 86 3.82 12.16 2.55
N HIS A 87 4.67 11.12 2.51
CA HIS A 87 4.30 9.72 2.32
C HIS A 87 4.03 9.07 3.68
N TYR A 88 2.77 8.75 3.91
CA TYR A 88 2.25 8.16 5.13
C TYR A 88 1.83 6.72 4.89
N VAL A 89 2.15 5.82 5.81
CA VAL A 89 1.73 4.42 5.75
C VAL A 89 1.21 4.00 7.11
N ARG A 90 0.14 3.21 7.12
CA ARG A 90 -0.35 2.59 8.36
C ARG A 90 0.54 1.40 8.69
N ALA A 91 1.34 1.52 9.73
CA ALA A 91 2.24 0.50 10.22
C ALA A 91 2.37 0.58 11.75
N ASP A 92 2.72 -0.53 12.38
CA ASP A 92 3.16 -0.54 13.77
C ASP A 92 4.67 -0.33 13.82
N PRO A 93 5.16 0.87 14.18
CA PRO A 93 6.60 1.14 14.23
C PRO A 93 7.30 0.46 15.41
N ASP A 94 6.52 -0.04 16.37
CA ASP A 94 7.03 -0.74 17.54
C ASP A 94 7.18 -2.25 17.25
N HIS A 95 6.62 -2.73 16.12
CA HIS A 95 6.65 -4.14 15.69
C HIS A 95 7.02 -4.29 14.20
N GLY A 96 8.32 -4.41 13.95
CA GLY A 96 8.90 -4.59 12.61
C GLY A 96 9.64 -3.36 12.13
N ALA A 97 10.53 -3.53 11.14
CA ALA A 97 11.23 -2.41 10.54
C ALA A 97 10.27 -1.63 9.64
N LEU A 98 10.20 -0.30 9.83
CA LEU A 98 9.49 0.55 8.88
C LEU A 98 10.23 0.50 7.53
N PRO A 99 9.51 0.31 6.42
CA PRO A 99 10.12 0.38 5.09
C PRO A 99 10.65 1.80 4.85
N GLU A 100 11.86 1.91 4.32
CA GLU A 100 12.35 3.19 3.82
C GLU A 100 11.71 3.52 2.47
N VAL A 101 11.38 4.80 2.30
CA VAL A 101 11.00 5.35 0.99
C VAL A 101 12.29 5.78 0.29
N ALA A 102 12.63 5.13 -0.82
CA ALA A 102 13.85 5.36 -1.59
C ALA A 102 13.84 6.75 -2.25
#